data_AF-A0A512AUB2-F1
#
_entry.id   AF-A0A512AUB2-F1
#
_cell.length_a   1.000
_cell.length_b   1.000
_cell.length_c   1.000
_cell.angle_alpha   90.00
_cell.angle_beta   90.00
_cell.angle_gamma   90.00
#
_symmetry.space_group_name_H-M   'P 1'
#
loop_
_entity.id
_entity.type
_entity.pdbx_description
1 polymer ?
#
loop_
_entity_poly.entity_id
_entity_poly.type
_entity_poly.pdbx_seq_one_letter_code
_entity_poly.pdbx_strand_id
1 'polypeptide(L)'
;MADSFNDISNTDMKWMTNVLTQPDEKEFSERDKISYYFKVIDETLEGAFKPRLKLLDKLVNYKLHGNIPDNSGADFGKVIRDFPNQVKSETILFLEDPFFSISTNQWRNIAAHKSFTINKDDIVVEYGRNTIQTLTLTYDDFYKIVHWTQDVYRVIRFGQVLTDLNYIEEIVVELGGTENMNIRFESSLLHIIHNMQIVGFEFVSNEEQDEIFCLNVKGKVGHDVKSSLIHASQCLDQLSCAIYDDKFVKDNFKKAKVSIVDNYRNTLASATISIEVAVNKAKGKMTLDEYLRKMDFDIIM
;
A
#
# COMPACT_ATOMS: atom_id res chain seq x y z
N MET A 1 -9.92 4.43 18.54
CA MET A 1 -8.70 4.29 17.71
C MET A 1 -9.00 3.88 16.28
N ALA A 2 -10.20 3.33 16.00
CA ALA A 2 -10.64 2.88 14.68
C ALA A 2 -10.36 3.83 13.51
N ASP A 3 -10.61 5.14 13.66
CA ASP A 3 -10.38 6.12 12.57
C ASP A 3 -8.92 6.14 12.09
N SER A 4 -7.96 5.92 12.99
CA SER A 4 -6.55 5.88 12.62
C SER A 4 -6.19 4.66 11.80
N PHE A 5 -6.81 3.50 12.06
CA PHE A 5 -6.61 2.29 11.25
C PHE A 5 -7.26 2.43 9.87
N ASN A 6 -8.44 3.04 9.79
CA ASN A 6 -9.11 3.34 8.52
C ASN A 6 -8.31 4.33 7.66
N ASP A 7 -7.80 5.40 8.27
CA ASP A 7 -6.93 6.37 7.59
C ASP A 7 -5.63 5.70 7.09
N ILE A 8 -5.03 4.83 7.90
CA ILE A 8 -3.82 4.08 7.54
C ILE A 8 -4.07 3.12 6.40
N SER A 9 -5.19 2.39 6.35
CA SER A 9 -5.44 1.50 5.21
C SER A 9 -5.47 2.25 3.87
N ASN A 10 -6.04 3.46 3.87
CA ASN A 10 -6.07 4.33 2.69
C ASN A 10 -4.68 4.89 2.30
N THR A 11 -3.70 4.87 3.19
CA THR A 11 -2.35 5.37 2.89
C THR A 11 -1.49 4.39 2.10
N ASP A 12 -1.63 3.09 2.35
CA ASP A 12 -0.93 2.07 1.55
C ASP A 12 -1.39 2.08 0.10
N MET A 13 -2.68 2.37 -0.12
CA MET A 13 -3.24 2.63 -1.45
C MET A 13 -2.52 3.79 -2.16
N LYS A 14 -2.42 4.96 -1.49
CA LYS A 14 -1.77 6.14 -2.09
C LYS A 14 -0.31 5.86 -2.43
N TRP A 15 0.41 5.18 -1.53
CA TRP A 15 1.80 4.79 -1.78
C TRP A 15 1.94 3.83 -2.96
N MET A 16 1.10 2.79 -3.04
CA MET A 16 1.14 1.84 -4.15
C MET A 16 0.81 2.51 -5.48
N THR A 17 -0.18 3.40 -5.53
CA THR A 17 -0.46 4.21 -6.73
C THR A 17 0.76 5.03 -7.13
N ASN A 18 1.45 5.64 -6.17
CA ASN A 18 2.66 6.40 -6.46
C ASN A 18 3.77 5.53 -7.04
N VAL A 19 3.95 4.31 -6.55
CA VAL A 19 4.94 3.35 -7.07
C VAL A 19 4.56 2.83 -8.46
N LEU A 20 3.27 2.55 -8.70
CA LEU A 20 2.80 1.99 -9.97
C LEU A 20 2.71 3.03 -11.10
N THR A 21 2.55 4.31 -10.75
CA THR A 21 2.44 5.42 -11.70
C THR A 21 3.75 6.20 -11.86
N GLN A 22 4.87 5.67 -11.34
CA GLN A 22 6.18 6.27 -11.58
C GLN A 22 6.50 6.19 -13.07
N PRO A 23 6.71 7.32 -13.73
CA PRO A 23 7.07 7.31 -15.12
C PRO A 23 8.55 6.92 -15.26
N ASP A 24 8.99 6.41 -16.42
CA ASP A 24 10.38 5.95 -16.59
C ASP A 24 11.33 7.15 -16.42
N GLU A 25 12.20 7.09 -15.41
CA GLU A 25 13.16 8.15 -15.09
C GLU A 25 14.04 8.51 -16.28
N LYS A 26 14.25 7.58 -17.22
CA LYS A 26 15.05 7.80 -18.43
C LYS A 26 14.38 8.72 -19.45
N GLU A 27 13.07 8.93 -19.33
CA GLU A 27 12.29 9.75 -20.27
C GLU A 27 12.22 11.24 -19.87
N PHE A 28 12.71 11.60 -18.68
CA PHE A 28 12.60 12.98 -18.16
C PHE A 28 13.92 13.77 -18.20
N SER A 29 13.78 15.07 -18.44
CA SER A 29 14.84 16.02 -18.12
C SER A 29 15.02 16.12 -16.60
N GLU A 30 16.20 16.54 -16.14
CA GLU A 30 16.50 16.64 -14.71
C GLU A 30 15.53 17.59 -13.96
N ARG A 31 15.11 18.68 -14.63
CA ARG A 31 14.10 19.61 -14.12
C ARG A 31 12.74 18.93 -13.90
N ASP A 32 12.34 18.09 -14.84
CA ASP A 32 11.05 17.39 -14.75
C ASP A 32 11.09 16.31 -13.67
N LYS A 33 12.22 15.60 -13.53
CA LYS A 33 12.43 14.66 -12.42
C LYS A 33 12.31 15.35 -11.06
N ILE A 34 12.98 16.48 -10.86
CA ILE A 34 12.91 17.21 -9.58
C ILE A 34 11.47 17.67 -9.30
N SER A 35 10.78 18.21 -10.32
CA SER A 35 9.37 18.60 -10.19
C SER A 35 8.48 17.43 -9.80
N TYR A 36 8.72 16.26 -10.41
CA TYR A 36 8.03 15.02 -10.10
C TYR A 36 8.33 14.55 -8.66
N TYR A 37 9.58 14.54 -8.23
CA TYR A 37 9.93 14.10 -6.88
C TYR A 37 9.40 15.03 -5.78
N PHE A 38 9.27 16.33 -6.03
CA PHE A 38 8.53 17.20 -5.10
C PHE A 38 7.08 16.74 -4.95
N LYS A 39 6.40 16.36 -6.03
CA LYS A 39 5.05 15.76 -5.95
C LYS A 39 5.07 14.47 -5.13
N VAL A 40 6.06 13.59 -5.35
CA VAL A 40 6.23 12.36 -4.56
C VAL A 40 6.43 12.66 -3.07
N ILE A 41 7.24 13.67 -2.72
CA ILE A 41 7.45 14.11 -1.33
C ILE A 41 6.12 14.54 -0.70
N ASP A 42 5.33 15.38 -1.39
CA ASP A 42 4.03 15.82 -0.88
C ASP A 42 3.10 14.62 -0.63
N GLU A 43 2.89 13.78 -1.64
CA GLU A 43 2.00 12.63 -1.55
C GLU A 43 2.46 11.62 -0.49
N THR A 44 3.77 11.43 -0.34
CA THR A 44 4.34 10.55 0.70
C THR A 44 4.13 11.15 2.09
N LEU A 45 4.51 12.41 2.31
CA LEU A 45 4.49 13.01 3.63
C LEU A 45 3.08 13.35 4.12
N GLU A 46 2.24 13.95 3.26
CA GLU A 46 0.86 14.31 3.58
C GLU A 46 -0.07 13.10 3.47
N GLY A 47 0.04 12.39 2.35
CA GLY A 47 -0.90 11.32 1.99
C GLY A 47 -0.67 10.02 2.74
N ALA A 48 0.58 9.70 3.10
CA ALA A 48 0.93 8.39 3.62
C ALA A 48 1.60 8.37 5.01
N PHE A 49 2.55 9.27 5.24
CA PHE A 49 3.34 9.33 6.48
C PHE A 49 2.57 9.97 7.63
N LYS A 50 1.92 11.11 7.40
CA LYS A 50 1.19 11.87 8.44
C LYS A 50 0.18 11.03 9.23
N PRO A 51 -0.71 10.22 8.63
CA PRO A 51 -1.62 9.36 9.40
C PRO A 51 -0.89 8.36 10.31
N ARG A 52 0.23 7.80 9.83
CA ARG A 52 1.06 6.89 10.63
C ARG A 52 1.80 7.60 11.75
N LEU A 53 2.28 8.82 11.52
CA LEU A 53 2.89 9.62 12.58
C LEU A 53 1.87 9.95 13.67
N LYS A 54 0.61 10.22 13.31
CA LYS A 54 -0.47 10.40 14.30
C LYS A 54 -0.73 9.15 15.13
N LEU A 55 -0.69 7.97 14.52
CA LEU A 55 -0.78 6.71 15.27
C LEU A 55 0.42 6.53 16.20
N LEU A 56 1.64 6.78 15.71
CA LEU A 56 2.86 6.69 16.52
C LEU A 56 2.78 7.64 17.73
N ASP A 57 2.35 8.88 17.52
CA ASP A 57 2.14 9.86 18.59
C ASP A 57 1.15 9.33 19.66
N LYS A 58 0.05 8.70 19.25
CA LYS A 58 -0.90 8.06 20.18
C LYS A 58 -0.25 6.95 20.99
N LEU A 59 0.49 6.06 20.33
CA LEU A 59 1.14 4.92 20.98
C LEU A 59 2.24 5.36 21.96
N VAL A 60 3.03 6.36 21.58
CA VAL A 60 4.07 6.95 22.44
C VAL A 60 3.44 7.60 23.67
N ASN A 61 2.40 8.43 23.49
CA ASN A 61 1.71 9.06 24.62
C ASN A 61 1.05 8.04 25.54
N TYR A 62 0.48 6.96 24.98
CA TYR A 62 -0.06 5.87 25.78
C TYR A 62 1.04 5.18 26.60
N LYS A 63 2.19 4.87 25.98
CA LYS A 63 3.34 4.27 26.68
C LYS A 63 3.89 5.16 27.79
N LEU A 64 3.98 6.47 27.57
CA LEU A 64 4.57 7.41 28.52
C LEU A 64 3.62 7.86 29.63
N HIS A 65 2.32 7.97 29.32
CA HIS A 65 1.35 8.65 30.19
C HIS A 65 0.08 7.84 30.47
N GLY A 66 -0.08 6.67 29.84
CA GLY A 66 -1.29 5.84 29.95
C GLY A 66 -2.53 6.45 29.27
N ASN A 67 -2.36 7.49 28.46
CA ASN A 67 -3.45 8.21 27.79
C ASN A 67 -3.27 8.19 26.27
N ILE A 68 -4.37 8.03 25.55
CA ILE A 68 -4.41 8.12 24.09
C ILE A 68 -4.93 9.51 23.71
N PRO A 69 -4.08 10.43 23.22
CA PRO A 69 -4.52 11.77 22.83
C PRO A 69 -5.45 11.72 21.61
N ASP A 70 -6.46 12.59 21.60
CA ASP A 70 -7.23 12.87 20.39
C ASP A 70 -6.46 13.87 19.51
N ASN A 71 -5.75 13.35 18.51
CA ASN A 71 -5.03 14.12 17.51
C ASN A 71 -5.69 14.08 16.11
N SER A 72 -6.97 13.67 16.03
CA SER A 72 -7.73 13.58 14.79
C SER A 72 -7.74 14.93 14.03
N GLY A 73 -8.05 16.03 14.73
CA GLY A 73 -8.04 17.40 14.19
C GLY A 73 -6.68 18.11 14.16
N ALA A 74 -5.60 17.47 14.64
CA ALA A 74 -4.28 18.10 14.64
C ALA A 74 -3.71 18.20 13.21
N ASP A 75 -3.20 19.38 12.84
CA ASP A 75 -2.41 19.53 11.62
C ASP A 75 -1.04 18.85 11.75
N PHE A 76 -0.37 18.62 10.62
CA PHE A 76 0.89 17.86 10.60
C PHE A 76 2.01 18.57 11.38
N GLY A 77 2.07 19.90 11.31
CA GLY A 77 3.06 20.69 12.05
C GLY A 77 2.82 20.66 13.56
N LYS A 78 1.57 20.58 14.01
CA LYS A 78 1.20 20.42 15.41
C LYS A 78 1.66 19.07 15.96
N VAL A 79 1.41 17.98 15.24
CA VAL A 79 1.86 16.64 15.64
C VAL A 79 3.38 16.57 15.81
N ILE A 80 4.14 17.18 14.90
CA ILE A 80 5.61 17.20 14.99
C ILE A 80 6.10 18.06 16.15
N ARG A 81 5.52 19.25 16.35
CA ARG A 81 5.95 20.19 17.40
C ARG A 81 5.61 19.69 18.80
N ASP A 82 4.45 19.08 18.95
CA ASP A 82 3.92 18.62 20.24
C ASP A 82 4.36 17.18 20.55
N PHE A 83 5.19 16.56 19.69
CA PHE A 83 5.66 15.19 19.87
C PHE A 83 6.45 15.05 21.19
N PRO A 84 6.24 13.99 21.98
CA PRO A 84 6.83 13.88 23.32
C PRO A 84 8.37 13.99 23.34
N ASN A 85 8.88 14.98 24.08
CA ASN A 85 10.32 15.28 24.15
C ASN A 85 11.14 14.12 24.73
N GLN A 86 10.54 13.27 25.57
CA GLN A 86 11.20 12.15 26.25
C GLN A 86 11.73 11.09 25.27
N VAL A 87 11.13 10.97 24.09
CA VAL A 87 11.53 10.00 23.05
C VAL A 87 12.09 10.69 21.80
N LYS A 88 12.26 12.01 21.83
CA LYS A 88 12.61 12.81 20.64
C LYS A 88 13.92 12.36 20.01
N SER A 89 14.91 11.92 20.79
CA SER A 89 16.18 11.39 20.26
C SER A 89 16.00 10.09 19.50
N GLU A 90 15.04 9.24 19.90
CA GLU A 90 14.73 7.97 19.25
C GLU A 90 13.86 8.15 17.99
N THR A 91 13.10 9.25 17.94
CA THR A 91 12.16 9.54 16.85
C THR A 91 12.62 10.68 15.93
N ILE A 92 13.82 11.23 16.13
CA ILE A 92 14.26 12.47 15.47
C ILE A 92 14.17 12.39 13.94
N LEU A 93 14.50 11.23 13.37
CA LEU A 93 14.45 10.98 11.93
C LEU A 93 13.03 11.11 11.34
N PHE A 94 11.98 10.97 12.14
CA PHE A 94 10.59 11.18 11.72
C PHE A 94 10.16 12.64 11.78
N LEU A 95 10.86 13.45 12.58
CA LEU A 95 10.48 14.83 12.91
C LEU A 95 11.24 15.86 12.07
N GLU A 96 12.48 15.57 11.69
CA GLU A 96 13.34 16.43 10.88
C GLU A 96 14.31 15.63 10.01
N ASP A 97 14.73 16.23 8.90
CA ASP A 97 15.71 15.61 8.03
C ASP A 97 17.12 15.68 8.64
N PRO A 98 17.96 14.65 8.43
CA PRO A 98 19.28 14.57 9.06
C PRO A 98 20.35 15.42 8.38
N PHE A 99 20.05 16.09 7.27
CA PHE A 99 21.04 16.77 6.44
C PHE A 99 21.05 18.29 6.66
N PHE A 100 19.86 18.89 6.82
CA PHE A 100 19.63 20.33 6.94
C PHE A 100 18.78 20.69 8.17
N SER A 101 18.33 19.69 8.95
CA SER A 101 17.50 19.89 10.15
C SER A 101 16.20 20.66 9.86
N ILE A 102 15.65 20.51 8.65
CA ILE A 102 14.33 21.02 8.29
C ILE A 102 13.30 19.98 8.73
N SER A 103 12.33 20.42 9.53
CA SER A 103 11.26 19.52 10.01
C SER A 103 10.50 18.87 8.84
N THR A 104 10.03 17.63 9.04
CA THR A 104 9.29 16.87 8.03
C THR A 104 8.05 17.63 7.51
N ASN A 105 7.34 18.37 8.36
CA ASN A 105 6.21 19.19 7.92
C ASN A 105 6.64 20.37 7.03
N GLN A 106 7.84 20.94 7.21
CA GLN A 106 8.33 21.99 6.31
C GLN A 106 8.67 21.41 4.93
N TRP A 107 9.29 20.23 4.84
CA TRP A 107 9.48 19.53 3.56
C TRP A 107 8.15 19.27 2.84
N ARG A 108 7.13 18.80 3.58
CA ARG A 108 5.77 18.67 3.04
C ARG A 108 5.22 20.01 2.53
N ASN A 109 5.38 21.08 3.30
CA ASN A 109 4.89 22.41 2.90
C ASN A 109 5.61 22.95 1.65
N ILE A 110 6.94 22.82 1.57
CA ILE A 110 7.74 23.22 0.39
C ILE A 110 7.18 22.55 -0.86
N ALA A 111 6.98 21.23 -0.79
CA ALA A 111 6.46 20.42 -1.88
C ALA A 111 5.02 20.80 -2.26
N ALA A 112 4.10 20.81 -1.28
CA ALA A 112 2.67 21.07 -1.48
C ALA A 112 2.37 22.48 -2.01
N HIS A 113 3.13 23.48 -1.56
CA HIS A 113 2.93 24.88 -1.94
C HIS A 113 3.85 25.34 -3.08
N LYS A 114 4.67 24.42 -3.63
CA LYS A 114 5.64 24.72 -4.68
C LYS A 114 6.56 25.89 -4.31
N SER A 115 7.00 25.94 -3.06
CA SER A 115 7.91 26.97 -2.53
C SER A 115 9.35 26.64 -2.91
N PHE A 116 9.59 26.39 -4.20
CA PHE A 116 10.88 26.03 -4.75
C PHE A 116 11.07 26.58 -6.17
N THR A 117 12.32 26.82 -6.54
CA THR A 117 12.76 27.17 -7.90
C THR A 117 13.82 26.17 -8.34
N ILE A 118 13.66 25.62 -9.55
CA ILE A 118 14.62 24.70 -10.15
C ILE A 118 15.44 25.48 -11.17
N ASN A 119 16.70 25.72 -10.85
CA ASN A 119 17.67 26.32 -11.74
C ASN A 119 18.46 25.23 -12.47
N LYS A 120 19.37 25.65 -13.35
CA LYS A 120 20.19 24.73 -14.15
C LYS A 120 21.11 23.86 -13.30
N ASP A 121 21.68 24.43 -12.26
CA ASP A 121 22.74 23.81 -11.46
C ASP A 121 22.34 23.62 -9.98
N ASP A 122 21.18 24.15 -9.57
CA ASP A 122 20.71 24.11 -8.18
C ASP A 122 19.17 24.12 -8.06
N ILE A 123 18.72 23.86 -6.84
CA ILE A 123 17.33 23.99 -6.42
C ILE A 123 17.30 24.93 -5.22
N VAL A 124 16.49 25.99 -5.29
CA VAL A 124 16.29 26.93 -4.19
C VAL A 124 14.93 26.64 -3.55
N VAL A 125 14.91 26.37 -2.25
CA VAL A 125 13.68 26.15 -1.49
C VAL A 125 13.47 27.25 -0.46
N GLU A 126 12.22 27.62 -0.23
CA GLU A 126 11.80 28.62 0.75
C GLU A 126 10.87 28.00 1.78
N TYR A 127 11.13 28.24 3.07
CA TYR A 127 10.35 27.65 4.17
C TYR A 127 10.28 28.55 5.40
N GLY A 128 9.35 28.23 6.30
CA GLY A 128 9.00 29.08 7.45
C GLY A 128 7.73 29.90 7.21
N ARG A 129 7.13 30.41 8.30
CA ARG A 129 5.83 31.12 8.27
C ARG A 129 5.94 32.63 8.51
N ASN A 130 6.81 33.02 9.44
CA ASN A 130 7.01 34.43 9.82
C ASN A 130 8.40 34.94 9.43
N THR A 131 9.38 34.04 9.45
CA THR A 131 10.74 34.30 8.97
C THR A 131 10.98 33.29 7.87
N ILE A 132 10.95 33.77 6.62
CA ILE A 132 11.25 32.94 5.46
C ILE A 132 12.75 32.68 5.46
N GLN A 133 13.10 31.40 5.42
CA GLN A 133 14.46 30.90 5.25
C GLN A 133 14.59 30.37 3.83
N THR A 134 15.78 30.51 3.26
CA THR A 134 16.10 30.03 1.92
C THR A 134 17.25 29.05 2.03
N LEU A 135 17.12 27.90 1.37
CA LEU A 135 18.17 26.90 1.25
C LEU A 135 18.42 26.61 -0.22
N THR A 136 19.69 26.64 -0.62
CA THR A 136 20.13 26.25 -1.96
C THR A 136 20.72 24.85 -1.90
N LEU A 137 20.21 23.96 -2.74
CA LEU A 137 20.53 22.54 -2.79
C LEU A 137 21.19 22.22 -4.13
N THR A 138 22.19 21.35 -4.09
CA THR A 138 22.58 20.61 -5.29
C THR A 138 21.51 19.55 -5.61
N TYR A 139 21.52 19.01 -6.83
CA TYR A 139 20.62 17.90 -7.17
C TYR A 139 20.87 16.66 -6.30
N ASP A 140 22.14 16.35 -6.01
CA ASP A 140 22.51 15.26 -5.11
C ASP A 140 21.95 15.45 -3.69
N ASP A 141 21.98 16.68 -3.18
CA ASP A 141 21.39 16.99 -1.88
C ASP A 141 19.87 16.81 -1.87
N PHE A 142 19.20 17.22 -2.95
CA PHE A 142 17.78 16.98 -3.09
C PHE A 142 17.44 15.48 -3.15
N TYR A 143 18.22 14.67 -3.86
CA TYR A 143 18.01 13.22 -3.89
C TYR A 143 18.18 12.56 -2.52
N LYS A 144 19.08 13.06 -1.67
CA LYS A 144 19.16 12.59 -0.27
C LYS A 144 17.86 12.84 0.50
N ILE A 145 17.20 13.99 0.27
CA ILE A 145 15.89 14.29 0.86
C ILE A 145 14.84 13.32 0.33
N VAL A 146 14.78 13.10 -0.98
CA VAL A 146 13.84 12.15 -1.60
C VAL A 146 13.98 10.77 -0.96
N HIS A 147 15.20 10.23 -0.90
CA HIS A 147 15.46 8.93 -0.29
C HIS A 147 15.10 8.88 1.20
N TRP A 148 15.46 9.91 1.97
CA TRP A 148 15.09 10.00 3.37
C TRP A 148 13.56 9.97 3.57
N THR A 149 12.79 10.74 2.77
CA THR A 149 11.31 10.74 2.88
C THR A 149 10.71 9.36 2.61
N GLN A 150 11.26 8.61 1.66
CA GLN A 150 10.83 7.23 1.39
C GLN A 150 11.23 6.29 2.52
N ASP A 151 12.42 6.43 3.07
CA ASP A 151 12.93 5.55 4.12
C ASP A 151 12.18 5.75 5.44
N VAL A 152 11.91 6.98 5.85
CA VAL A 152 11.10 7.23 7.06
C VAL A 152 9.69 6.69 6.93
N TYR A 153 9.11 6.76 5.73
CA TYR A 153 7.83 6.13 5.42
C TYR A 153 7.88 4.61 5.53
N ARG A 154 8.90 3.96 4.92
CA ARG A 154 9.09 2.51 5.00
C ARG A 154 9.25 2.04 6.44
N VAL A 155 10.05 2.75 7.24
CA VAL A 155 10.31 2.41 8.64
C VAL A 155 9.04 2.55 9.48
N ILE A 156 8.31 3.67 9.38
CA ILE A 156 7.09 3.85 10.18
C ILE A 156 5.98 2.88 9.76
N ARG A 157 5.88 2.56 8.46
CA ARG A 157 4.98 1.53 7.96
C ARG A 157 5.34 0.15 8.51
N PHE A 158 6.61 -0.21 8.49
CA PHE A 158 7.07 -1.48 9.06
C PHE A 158 6.76 -1.58 10.56
N GLY A 159 7.00 -0.51 11.32
CA GLY A 159 6.63 -0.45 12.74
C GLY A 159 5.12 -0.62 12.97
N GLN A 160 4.28 -0.04 12.12
CA GLN A 160 2.83 -0.25 12.16
C GLN A 160 2.46 -1.70 11.82
N VAL A 161 3.03 -2.30 10.78
CA VAL A 161 2.76 -3.71 10.43
C VAL A 161 3.14 -4.64 11.59
N LEU A 162 4.30 -4.42 12.21
CA LEU A 162 4.69 -5.18 13.40
C LEU A 162 3.71 -4.96 14.57
N THR A 163 3.22 -3.75 14.76
CA THR A 163 2.19 -3.46 15.78
C THR A 163 0.93 -4.26 15.48
N ASP A 164 0.44 -4.21 14.24
CA ASP A 164 -0.77 -4.92 13.84
C ASP A 164 -0.65 -6.42 14.01
N LEU A 165 0.49 -7.02 13.67
CA LEU A 165 0.74 -8.45 13.83
C LEU A 165 0.77 -8.88 15.30
N ASN A 166 1.29 -8.04 16.21
CA ASN A 166 1.39 -8.37 17.63
C ASN A 166 0.06 -8.17 18.38
N TYR A 167 -0.85 -7.35 17.86
CA TYR A 167 -2.09 -6.94 18.53
C TYR A 167 -3.33 -7.11 17.65
N ILE A 168 -3.30 -8.09 16.74
CA ILE A 168 -4.35 -8.24 15.73
C ILE A 168 -5.72 -8.54 16.35
N GLU A 169 -5.75 -9.30 17.45
CA GLU A 169 -7.00 -9.63 18.15
C GLU A 169 -7.64 -8.37 18.74
N GLU A 170 -6.86 -7.55 19.43
CA GLU A 170 -7.31 -6.30 20.04
C GLU A 170 -7.75 -5.29 18.99
N ILE A 171 -7.00 -5.19 17.88
CA ILE A 171 -7.34 -4.30 16.77
C ILE A 171 -8.66 -4.72 16.12
N VAL A 172 -8.86 -6.01 15.87
CA VAL A 172 -10.11 -6.53 15.30
C VAL A 172 -11.30 -6.26 16.23
N VAL A 173 -11.11 -6.41 17.55
CA VAL A 173 -12.15 -6.08 18.54
C VAL A 173 -12.49 -4.59 18.50
N GLU A 174 -11.49 -3.70 18.48
CA GLU A 174 -11.66 -2.24 18.43
C GLU A 174 -12.31 -1.79 17.10
N LEU A 175 -12.02 -2.47 15.99
CA LEU A 175 -12.66 -2.23 14.70
C LEU A 175 -14.07 -2.81 14.61
N GLY A 176 -14.53 -3.56 15.62
CA GLY A 176 -15.85 -4.18 15.65
C GLY A 176 -16.00 -5.33 14.65
N GLY A 177 -14.90 -6.01 14.30
CA GLY A 177 -14.86 -7.12 13.36
C GLY A 177 -13.98 -6.89 12.15
N THR A 178 -13.60 -7.99 11.49
CA THR A 178 -12.74 -7.97 10.28
C THR A 178 -13.45 -7.34 9.08
N GLU A 179 -14.79 -7.35 9.06
CA GLU A 179 -15.63 -6.75 8.03
C GLU A 179 -15.50 -5.22 7.94
N ASN A 180 -15.02 -4.58 9.01
CA ASN A 180 -14.80 -3.13 9.04
C ASN A 180 -13.38 -2.74 8.62
N MET A 181 -12.52 -3.73 8.32
CA MET A 181 -11.19 -3.46 7.74
C MET A 181 -11.36 -3.09 6.26
N ASN A 182 -11.05 -1.85 5.91
CA ASN A 182 -11.13 -1.39 4.52
C ASN A 182 -9.89 -1.84 3.74
N ILE A 183 -9.85 -3.08 3.25
CA ILE A 183 -8.74 -3.61 2.45
C ILE A 183 -9.05 -3.43 0.95
N ARG A 184 -8.18 -2.69 0.24
CA ARG A 184 -8.25 -2.54 -1.22
C ARG A 184 -7.97 -3.85 -1.94
N PHE A 185 -8.66 -4.06 -3.06
CA PHE A 185 -8.48 -5.22 -3.92
C PHE A 185 -7.01 -5.43 -4.32
N GLU A 186 -6.29 -4.36 -4.67
CA GLU A 186 -4.90 -4.46 -5.12
C GLU A 186 -3.95 -4.97 -4.03
N SER A 187 -4.20 -4.60 -2.76
CA SER A 187 -3.41 -5.08 -1.62
C SER A 187 -3.63 -6.58 -1.40
N SER A 188 -4.90 -7.00 -1.41
CA SER A 188 -5.27 -8.41 -1.32
C SER A 188 -4.71 -9.22 -2.50
N LEU A 189 -4.76 -8.66 -3.72
CA LEU A 189 -4.22 -9.27 -4.93
C LEU A 189 -2.71 -9.50 -4.82
N LEU A 190 -1.95 -8.50 -4.34
CA LEU A 190 -0.51 -8.65 -4.10
C LEU A 190 -0.22 -9.80 -3.13
N HIS A 191 -0.98 -9.89 -2.04
CA HIS A 191 -0.82 -10.96 -1.06
C HIS A 191 -1.17 -12.34 -1.63
N ILE A 192 -2.24 -12.44 -2.43
CA ILE A 192 -2.62 -13.68 -3.14
C ILE A 192 -1.50 -14.10 -4.10
N ILE A 193 -0.98 -13.17 -4.91
CA ILE A 193 0.13 -13.42 -5.83
C ILE A 193 1.35 -13.93 -5.06
N HIS A 194 1.71 -13.28 -3.96
CA HIS A 194 2.86 -13.69 -3.14
C HIS A 194 2.69 -15.11 -2.57
N ASN A 195 1.50 -15.43 -2.05
CA ASN A 195 1.20 -16.76 -1.52
C ASN A 195 1.27 -17.84 -2.62
N MET A 196 0.79 -17.54 -3.83
CA MET A 196 0.95 -18.42 -4.98
C MET A 196 2.43 -18.64 -5.34
N GLN A 197 3.25 -17.60 -5.30
CA GLN A 197 4.68 -17.70 -5.55
C GLN A 197 5.40 -18.56 -4.51
N ILE A 198 5.06 -18.41 -3.23
CA ILE A 198 5.61 -19.23 -2.14
C ILE A 198 5.36 -20.72 -2.38
N VAL A 199 4.17 -21.09 -2.88
CA VAL A 199 3.84 -22.52 -3.12
C VAL A 199 4.34 -23.05 -4.46
N GLY A 200 5.04 -22.21 -5.25
CA GLY A 200 5.81 -22.60 -6.43
C GLY A 200 5.21 -22.21 -7.78
N PHE A 201 4.23 -21.30 -7.83
CA PHE A 201 3.73 -20.72 -9.09
C PHE A 201 4.57 -19.51 -9.51
N GLU A 202 4.66 -19.24 -10.81
CA GLU A 202 5.24 -18.00 -11.33
C GLU A 202 4.11 -17.06 -11.77
N PHE A 203 4.01 -15.87 -11.18
CA PHE A 203 3.05 -14.85 -11.65
C PHE A 203 3.44 -14.31 -13.02
N VAL A 204 2.48 -14.23 -13.93
CA VAL A 204 2.69 -13.73 -15.31
C VAL A 204 1.97 -12.41 -15.54
N SER A 205 0.67 -12.37 -15.29
CA SER A 205 -0.15 -11.17 -15.48
C SER A 205 -1.47 -11.27 -14.72
N ASN A 206 -2.14 -10.13 -14.57
CA ASN A 206 -3.58 -10.07 -14.39
C ASN A 206 -4.20 -9.44 -15.63
N GLU A 207 -5.41 -9.85 -15.97
CA GLU A 207 -6.15 -9.38 -17.14
C GLU A 207 -7.62 -9.20 -16.77
N GLU A 208 -8.27 -8.23 -17.40
CA GLU A 208 -9.69 -7.98 -17.26
C GLU A 208 -10.37 -8.39 -18.58
N GLN A 209 -11.29 -9.34 -18.51
CA GLN A 209 -12.04 -9.86 -19.66
C GLN A 209 -13.53 -9.70 -19.39
N ASP A 210 -14.13 -8.63 -19.91
CA ASP A 210 -15.50 -8.23 -19.61
C ASP A 210 -15.74 -8.13 -18.09
N GLU A 211 -16.65 -8.94 -17.54
CA GLU A 211 -16.96 -9.00 -16.11
C GLU A 211 -16.15 -10.10 -15.38
N ILE A 212 -14.99 -10.48 -15.91
CA ILE A 212 -14.12 -11.52 -15.35
C ILE A 212 -12.74 -10.94 -15.03
N PHE A 213 -12.34 -11.08 -13.77
CA PHE A 213 -10.95 -10.83 -13.36
C PHE A 213 -10.12 -12.10 -13.53
N CYS A 214 -9.06 -12.04 -14.31
CA CYS A 214 -8.21 -13.17 -14.68
C CYS A 214 -6.82 -13.06 -14.04
N LEU A 215 -6.41 -14.08 -13.30
CA LEU A 215 -5.06 -14.23 -12.77
C LEU A 215 -4.29 -15.29 -13.58
N ASN A 216 -3.22 -14.88 -14.26
CA ASN A 216 -2.42 -15.77 -15.11
C ASN A 216 -1.11 -16.15 -14.42
N VAL A 217 -0.88 -17.45 -14.25
CA VAL A 217 0.33 -18.00 -13.62
C VAL A 217 0.92 -19.13 -14.46
N LYS A 218 2.23 -19.38 -14.36
CA LYS A 218 2.81 -20.62 -14.87
C LYS A 218 2.65 -21.73 -13.84
N GLY A 219 2.46 -22.95 -14.35
CA GLY A 219 2.33 -24.16 -13.53
C GLY A 219 3.56 -24.41 -12.66
N LYS A 220 3.35 -25.16 -11.58
CA LYS A 220 4.41 -25.46 -10.61
C LYS A 220 5.45 -26.39 -11.23
N VAL A 221 6.74 -26.12 -10.99
CA VAL A 221 7.83 -26.98 -11.47
C VAL A 221 7.64 -28.42 -10.96
N GLY A 222 7.65 -29.38 -11.88
CA GLY A 222 7.50 -30.81 -11.56
C GLY A 222 6.05 -31.30 -11.38
N HIS A 223 5.04 -30.47 -11.64
CA HIS A 223 3.64 -30.86 -11.63
C HIS A 223 3.04 -30.83 -13.05
N ASP A 224 2.08 -31.71 -13.32
CA ASP A 224 1.30 -31.63 -14.55
C ASP A 224 0.33 -30.44 -14.53
N VAL A 225 -0.19 -30.07 -15.71
CA VAL A 225 -1.10 -28.92 -15.88
C VAL A 225 -2.37 -29.07 -15.04
N LYS A 226 -2.93 -30.27 -14.94
CA LYS A 226 -4.17 -30.52 -14.19
C LYS A 226 -3.93 -30.41 -12.69
N SER A 227 -2.85 -31.00 -12.17
CA SER A 227 -2.45 -30.84 -10.76
C SER A 227 -2.19 -29.36 -10.42
N SER A 228 -1.47 -28.66 -11.29
CA SER A 228 -1.20 -27.22 -11.13
C SER A 228 -2.48 -26.40 -11.10
N LEU A 229 -3.44 -26.70 -11.98
CA LEU A 229 -4.73 -26.01 -12.04
C LEU A 229 -5.56 -26.21 -10.77
N ILE A 230 -5.66 -27.45 -10.28
CA ILE A 230 -6.41 -27.76 -9.06
C ILE A 230 -5.83 -26.95 -7.89
N HIS A 231 -4.51 -26.88 -7.77
CA HIS A 231 -3.85 -26.10 -6.73
C HIS A 231 -4.07 -24.60 -6.91
N ALA A 232 -3.91 -24.08 -8.13
CA ALA A 232 -4.12 -22.67 -8.43
C ALA A 232 -5.58 -22.24 -8.14
N SER A 233 -6.56 -23.08 -8.47
CA SER A 233 -7.99 -22.80 -8.24
C SER A 233 -8.35 -22.60 -6.77
N GLN A 234 -7.51 -23.04 -5.84
CA GLN A 234 -7.72 -22.83 -4.41
C GLN A 234 -7.63 -21.34 -4.03
N CYS A 235 -6.96 -20.49 -4.81
CA CYS A 235 -6.91 -19.05 -4.51
C CYS A 235 -8.16 -18.29 -4.94
N LEU A 236 -9.07 -18.93 -5.70
CA LEU A 236 -10.24 -18.26 -6.27
C LEU A 236 -11.24 -17.79 -5.21
N ASP A 237 -11.27 -18.41 -4.02
CA ASP A 237 -12.10 -17.94 -2.91
C ASP A 237 -11.57 -16.62 -2.33
N GLN A 238 -10.27 -16.56 -2.03
CA GLN A 238 -9.58 -15.36 -1.57
C GLN A 238 -9.68 -14.22 -2.60
N LEU A 239 -9.46 -14.54 -3.87
CA LEU A 239 -9.57 -13.58 -4.97
C LEU A 239 -10.99 -13.03 -5.11
N SER A 240 -12.00 -13.89 -5.00
CA SER A 240 -13.40 -13.46 -5.08
C SER A 240 -13.81 -12.61 -3.87
N CYS A 241 -13.37 -12.97 -2.66
CA CYS A 241 -13.58 -12.15 -1.47
C CYS A 241 -12.91 -10.78 -1.62
N ALA A 242 -11.67 -10.74 -2.08
CA ALA A 242 -10.95 -9.48 -2.32
C ALA A 242 -11.70 -8.55 -3.30
N ILE A 243 -12.30 -9.09 -4.36
CA ILE A 243 -13.13 -8.31 -5.29
C ILE A 243 -14.43 -7.85 -4.60
N TYR A 244 -15.09 -8.75 -3.87
CA TYR A 244 -16.38 -8.48 -3.24
C TYR A 244 -16.32 -7.42 -2.13
N ASP A 245 -15.21 -7.40 -1.39
CA ASP A 245 -15.01 -6.53 -0.24
C ASP A 245 -14.61 -5.10 -0.66
N ASP A 246 -14.02 -4.91 -1.85
CA ASP A 246 -13.67 -3.59 -2.37
C ASP A 246 -14.84 -2.94 -3.13
N LYS A 247 -15.45 -1.92 -2.50
CA LYS A 247 -16.58 -1.16 -3.05
C LYS A 247 -16.35 -0.51 -4.43
N PHE A 248 -15.10 -0.30 -4.85
CA PHE A 248 -14.81 0.30 -6.15
C PHE A 248 -14.60 -0.74 -7.26
N VAL A 249 -14.39 -2.01 -6.89
CA VAL A 249 -14.07 -3.10 -7.83
C VAL A 249 -15.19 -4.12 -7.91
N LYS A 250 -15.94 -4.29 -6.83
CA LYS A 250 -17.04 -5.25 -6.69
C LYS A 250 -18.02 -5.26 -7.84
N ASP A 251 -18.39 -4.09 -8.36
CA ASP A 251 -19.41 -3.96 -9.39
C ASP A 251 -18.85 -4.17 -10.82
N ASN A 252 -17.51 -4.22 -10.97
CA ASN A 252 -16.86 -4.39 -12.27
C ASN A 252 -16.79 -5.86 -12.69
N PHE A 253 -16.75 -6.79 -11.72
CA PHE A 253 -16.56 -8.21 -12.00
C PHE A 253 -17.66 -9.06 -11.37
N LYS A 254 -18.12 -10.08 -12.11
CA LYS A 254 -19.04 -11.11 -11.63
C LYS A 254 -18.37 -12.45 -11.42
N LYS A 255 -17.21 -12.67 -12.03
CA LYS A 255 -16.45 -13.93 -11.95
C LYS A 255 -14.96 -13.66 -11.69
N ALA A 256 -14.32 -14.64 -11.06
CA ALA A 256 -12.89 -14.71 -10.92
C ALA A 256 -12.38 -15.95 -11.68
N LYS A 257 -11.26 -15.80 -12.38
CA LYS A 257 -10.61 -16.85 -13.17
C LYS A 257 -9.13 -16.93 -12.81
N VAL A 258 -8.62 -18.15 -12.74
CA VAL A 258 -7.17 -18.41 -12.71
C VAL A 258 -6.79 -19.29 -13.89
N SER A 259 -5.71 -18.92 -14.59
CA SER A 259 -5.23 -19.62 -15.77
C SER A 259 -3.80 -20.10 -15.57
N ILE A 260 -3.53 -21.34 -15.97
CA ILE A 260 -2.18 -21.85 -16.18
C ILE A 260 -1.77 -21.51 -17.60
N VAL A 261 -0.68 -20.76 -17.76
CA VAL A 261 -0.16 -20.34 -19.06
C VAL A 261 1.21 -20.93 -19.38
N ASP A 262 1.53 -21.06 -20.66
CA ASP A 262 2.86 -21.44 -21.14
C ASP A 262 3.83 -20.25 -21.19
N ASN A 263 5.05 -20.49 -21.68
CA ASN A 263 6.07 -19.45 -21.84
C ASN A 263 5.72 -18.38 -22.90
N TYR A 264 4.74 -18.64 -23.75
CA TYR A 264 4.24 -17.75 -24.79
C TYR A 264 2.92 -17.06 -24.37
N ARG A 265 2.49 -17.25 -23.11
CA ARG A 265 1.23 -16.75 -22.55
C ARG A 265 -0.04 -17.38 -23.15
N ASN A 266 0.09 -18.52 -23.83
CA ASN A 266 -1.09 -19.29 -24.21
C ASN A 266 -1.68 -19.97 -22.98
N THR A 267 -3.00 -19.89 -22.83
CA THR A 267 -3.70 -20.60 -21.76
C THR A 267 -3.65 -22.11 -22.04
N LEU A 268 -3.12 -22.88 -21.08
CA LEU A 268 -3.11 -24.34 -21.10
C LEU A 268 -4.32 -24.91 -20.35
N ALA A 269 -4.72 -24.27 -19.26
CA ALA A 269 -5.91 -24.62 -18.52
C ALA A 269 -6.41 -23.45 -17.69
N SER A 270 -7.68 -23.47 -17.30
CA SER A 270 -8.25 -22.44 -16.44
C SER A 270 -9.38 -22.97 -15.54
N ALA A 271 -9.58 -22.26 -14.44
CA ALA A 271 -10.67 -22.50 -13.50
C ALA A 271 -11.39 -21.18 -13.26
N THR A 272 -12.71 -21.17 -13.39
CA THR A 272 -13.55 -19.97 -13.26
C THR A 272 -14.66 -20.20 -12.26
N ILE A 273 -14.94 -19.20 -11.42
CA ILE A 273 -16.03 -19.24 -10.45
C ILE A 273 -16.76 -17.91 -10.38
N SER A 274 -18.07 -17.95 -10.09
CA SER A 274 -18.83 -16.74 -9.73
C SER A 274 -18.37 -16.21 -8.37
N ILE A 275 -18.19 -14.88 -8.27
CA ILE A 275 -17.80 -14.21 -7.02
C ILE A 275 -18.83 -14.49 -5.93
N GLU A 276 -20.12 -14.46 -6.26
CA GLU A 276 -21.21 -14.74 -5.31
C GLU A 276 -21.09 -16.16 -4.72
N VAL A 277 -20.76 -17.14 -5.57
CA VAL A 277 -20.60 -18.54 -5.16
C VAL A 277 -19.41 -18.69 -4.20
N ALA A 278 -18.28 -18.06 -4.52
CA ALA A 278 -17.09 -18.08 -3.68
C ALA A 278 -17.29 -17.37 -2.33
N VAL A 279 -17.97 -16.23 -2.32
CA VAL A 279 -18.31 -15.50 -1.09
C VAL A 279 -19.26 -16.31 -0.20
N ASN A 280 -20.24 -17.00 -0.80
CA ASN A 280 -21.14 -17.87 -0.05
C ASN A 280 -20.40 -19.06 0.59
N LYS A 281 -19.40 -19.64 -0.09
CA LYS A 281 -18.50 -20.64 0.49
C LYS A 281 -17.69 -20.05 1.65
N ALA A 282 -17.08 -18.88 1.48
CA ALA A 282 -16.30 -18.22 2.54
C ALA A 282 -17.14 -17.90 3.79
N LYS A 283 -18.43 -17.57 3.62
CA LYS A 283 -19.39 -17.33 4.71
C LYS A 283 -19.95 -18.60 5.35
N GLY A 284 -19.47 -19.78 4.97
CA GLY A 284 -19.95 -21.07 5.49
C GLY A 284 -21.37 -21.45 5.04
N LYS A 285 -21.91 -20.78 4.01
CA LYS A 285 -23.27 -21.04 3.48
C LYS A 285 -23.30 -22.15 2.43
N MET A 286 -22.15 -22.69 2.04
CA MET A 286 -21.98 -23.69 1.01
C MET A 286 -20.85 -24.65 1.39
N THR A 287 -21.03 -25.94 1.10
CA THR A 287 -20.00 -26.96 1.30
C THR A 287 -18.92 -26.90 0.22
N LEU A 288 -17.76 -27.53 0.46
CA LEU A 288 -16.70 -27.63 -0.54
C LEU A 288 -17.16 -28.37 -1.80
N ASP A 289 -17.93 -29.43 -1.66
CA ASP A 289 -18.42 -30.22 -2.80
C ASP A 289 -19.38 -29.42 -3.69
N GLU A 290 -20.27 -28.64 -3.09
CA GLU A 290 -21.16 -27.74 -3.83
C GLU A 290 -20.37 -26.62 -4.53
N TYR A 291 -19.34 -26.10 -3.87
CA TYR A 291 -18.46 -25.09 -4.45
C TYR A 291 -17.71 -25.63 -5.67
N LEU A 292 -17.09 -26.81 -5.56
CA LEU A 292 -16.34 -27.44 -6.66
C LEU A 292 -17.25 -27.79 -7.85
N ARG A 293 -18.50 -28.20 -7.62
CA ARG A 293 -19.48 -28.48 -8.70
C ARG A 293 -19.90 -27.23 -9.48
N LYS A 294 -19.74 -26.05 -8.91
CA LYS A 294 -20.06 -24.77 -9.55
C LYS A 294 -18.84 -24.12 -10.21
N MET A 295 -17.66 -24.71 -10.07
CA MET A 295 -16.45 -24.24 -10.71
C MET A 295 -16.35 -24.82 -12.12
N ASP A 296 -16.08 -23.93 -13.08
CA ASP A 296 -15.89 -24.30 -14.47
C ASP A 296 -14.40 -24.54 -14.73
N PHE A 297 -14.05 -25.77 -15.08
CA PHE A 297 -12.67 -26.17 -15.38
C PHE A 297 -12.53 -26.42 -16.88
N ASP A 298 -11.61 -25.69 -17.49
CA ASP A 298 -11.22 -25.87 -18.89
C ASP A 298 -9.76 -26.34 -18.94
N ILE A 299 -9.50 -27.51 -19.54
CA ILE A 299 -8.16 -28.06 -19.71
C ILE A 299 -7.97 -28.29 -21.20
N ILE A 300 -7.15 -27.45 -21.82
CA ILE A 300 -6.83 -27.54 -23.24
C ILE A 300 -5.74 -28.60 -23.38
N MET A 301 -6.11 -29.76 -23.92
CA MET A 301 -5.17 -30.85 -24.24
C MET A 301 -4.29 -30.52 -25.43
#